data_AF-A0A524LVB0-F1
#
_entry.id   AF-A0A524LVB0-F1
#
_cell.length_a   1.000
_cell.length_b   1.000
_cell.length_c   1.000
_cell.angle_alpha   90.00
_cell.angle_beta   90.00
_cell.angle_gamma   90.00
#
_symmetry.space_group_name_H-M   'P 1'
#
loop_
_entity.id
_entity.type
_entity.pdbx_description
1 polymer ?
#
loop_
_entity_poly.entity_id
_entity_poly.type
_entity_poly.pdbx_seq_one_letter_code
_entity_poly.pdbx_strand_id
1 'polypeptide(L)' 'MPIQVKTLQETYEIMRVRLSRLVPEIELKYKAELAYEINRLKLERSMIILGHNYMEPALYISVPDIV' A
#
# COMPACT_ATOMS: atom_id res chain seq x y z
N MET A 1 4.11 6.42 -5.19
CA MET A 1 3.11 6.11 -6.22
C MET A 1 2.28 4.94 -5.73
N PRO A 2 0.96 5.12 -5.63
CA PRO A 2 0.06 4.22 -4.94
C PRO A 2 -0.05 2.91 -5.71
N ILE A 3 -0.31 1.81 -5.02
CA ILE A 3 -0.58 0.55 -5.69
C ILE A 3 -2.01 0.61 -6.24
N GLN A 4 -2.14 0.70 -7.57
CA GLN A 4 -3.42 0.71 -8.28
C GLN A 4 -3.69 -0.67 -8.88
N VAL A 5 -4.17 -1.60 -8.05
CA VAL A 5 -4.48 -2.97 -8.46
C VAL A 5 -5.91 -3.33 -8.09
N LYS A 6 -6.48 -4.30 -8.80
CA LYS A 6 -7.90 -4.68 -8.65
C LYS A 6 -8.12 -5.74 -7.59
N THR A 7 -7.05 -6.38 -7.11
CA THR A 7 -7.17 -7.48 -6.14
C THR A 7 -6.19 -7.35 -4.98
N LEU A 8 -6.57 -7.95 -3.86
CA LEU A 8 -5.71 -8.10 -2.69
C LEU A 8 -4.43 -8.86 -3.02
N GLN A 9 -4.53 -9.94 -3.81
CA GLN A 9 -3.38 -10.79 -4.13
C GLN A 9 -2.30 -10.03 -4.91
N GLU A 10 -2.69 -9.18 -5.86
CA GLU A 10 -1.77 -8.32 -6.59
C GLU A 10 -1.13 -7.27 -5.66
N THR A 11 -1.91 -6.72 -4.71
CA THR A 11 -1.41 -5.77 -3.71
C THR A 11 -0.32 -6.43 -2.86
N TYR A 12 -0.61 -7.62 -2.35
CA TYR A 12 0.33 -8.41 -1.57
C TYR A 12 1.60 -8.71 -2.34
N GLU A 13 1.51 -9.15 -3.59
CA GLU A 13 2.68 -9.53 -4.37
C GLU A 13 3.60 -8.33 -4.65
N ILE A 14 3.03 -7.16 -4.98
CA ILE A 14 3.80 -5.93 -5.16
C ILE A 14 4.48 -5.51 -3.86
N MET A 15 3.76 -5.55 -2.73
CA MET A 15 4.33 -5.23 -1.42
C MET A 15 5.43 -6.21 -1.04
N ARG A 16 5.23 -7.52 -1.26
CA ARG A 16 6.23 -8.56 -1.02
C ARG A 16 7.50 -8.32 -1.80
N VAL A 17 7.41 -8.03 -3.10
CA VAL A 17 8.58 -7.75 -3.95
C VAL A 17 9.34 -6.52 -3.45
N ARG A 18 8.63 -5.47 -2.99
CA ARG A 18 9.25 -4.20 -2.59
C ARG A 18 9.74 -4.16 -1.13
N LEU A 19 9.13 -4.95 -0.24
CA LEU A 19 9.30 -4.82 1.21
C LEU A 19 9.78 -6.09 1.91
N SER A 20 9.85 -7.24 1.25
CA SER A 20 10.24 -8.52 1.88
C SER A 20 11.61 -8.51 2.56
N ARG A 21 12.49 -7.57 2.22
CA ARG A 21 13.80 -7.39 2.87
C ARG A 21 13.74 -6.59 4.17
N LEU A 22 12.62 -5.91 4.44
CA LEU A 22 12.45 -4.95 5.53
C LEU A 22 11.29 -5.33 6.47
N VAL A 23 10.22 -5.92 5.92
CA VAL A 23 8.98 -6.23 6.63
C VAL A 23 8.75 -7.74 6.61
N PRO A 24 8.50 -8.38 7.76
CA PRO A 24 8.17 -9.79 7.84
C PRO A 24 6.92 -10.17 7.04
N GLU A 25 6.86 -11.42 6.56
CA GLU A 25 5.76 -11.89 5.69
C GLU A 25 4.38 -11.78 6.36
N ILE A 26 4.29 -12.10 7.66
CA ILE A 26 3.03 -12.03 8.40
C ILE A 26 2.50 -10.59 8.49
N GLU A 27 3.39 -9.63 8.71
CA GLU A 27 3.04 -8.21 8.72
C GLU A 27 2.68 -7.71 7.33
N LEU A 28 3.36 -8.20 6.29
CA LEU A 28 3.06 -7.85 4.90
C LEU A 28 1.65 -8.27 4.48
N LYS A 29 1.19 -9.46 4.87
CA LYS A 29 -0.18 -9.94 4.56
C LYS A 29 -1.23 -8.99 5.14
N TYR A 30 -1.12 -8.70 6.43
CA TYR A 30 -2.03 -7.79 7.12
C TYR A 30 -1.99 -6.37 6.54
N LYS A 31 -0.78 -5.83 6.28
CA LYS A 31 -0.62 -4.49 5.70
C LYS A 31 -1.12 -4.40 4.26
N ALA A 32 -1.01 -5.48 3.48
CA ALA A 32 -1.55 -5.54 2.12
C ALA A 32 -3.08 -5.48 2.08
N GLU A 33 -3.75 -6.14 3.04
CA GLU A 33 -5.20 -6.03 3.22
C GLU A 33 -5.64 -4.58 3.46
N LEU A 34 -4.96 -3.90 4.39
CA LEU A 34 -5.23 -2.49 4.68
C LEU A 34 -4.93 -1.58 3.48
N ALA A 35 -3.78 -1.75 2.83
CA ALA A 35 -3.40 -0.93 1.68
C ALA A 35 -4.37 -1.08 0.50
N TYR A 36 -4.83 -2.32 0.25
CA TYR A 36 -5.83 -2.59 -0.78
C TYR A 36 -7.15 -1.87 -0.46
N GLU A 37 -7.65 -2.01 0.76
CA GLU A 37 -8.90 -1.39 1.18
C GLU A 37 -8.83 0.14 1.17
N ILE A 38 -7.72 0.72 1.64
CA ILE A 38 -7.49 2.17 1.58
C ILE A 38 -7.51 2.66 0.13
N ASN A 39 -6.83 1.98 -0.79
CA ASN A 39 -6.80 2.38 -2.21
C ASN A 39 -8.16 2.20 -2.88
N ARG A 40 -8.92 1.15 -2.55
CA ARG A 40 -10.30 0.97 -3.02
C ARG A 40 -11.19 2.13 -2.57
N LEU A 41 -11.17 2.44 -1.28
CA LEU A 41 -11.93 3.53 -0.68
C LEU A 41 -11.52 4.90 -1.21
N LYS A 42 -10.23 5.10 -1.48
CA LYS A 42 -9.69 6.33 -2.09
C LYS A 42 -10.29 6.57 -3.47
N LEU A 43 -10.37 5.53 -4.30
CA LEU A 43 -11.00 5.58 -5.62
C LEU A 43 -12.51 5.84 -5.52
N GLU A 44 -13.21 5.12 -4.63
CA GLU A 44 -14.66 5.27 -4.42
C GLU A 44 -15.05 6.68 -3.98
N ARG A 45 -14.18 7.34 -3.20
CA ARG A 45 -14.41 8.70 -2.69
C ARG A 45 -13.79 9.79 -3.56
N SER A 46 -13.12 9.45 -4.67
CA SER A 46 -12.39 10.41 -5.51
C SER A 46 -11.41 11.28 -4.68
N MET A 47 -10.67 10.64 -3.78
CA MET A 47 -9.72 11.29 -2.88
C MET A 47 -8.28 11.07 -3.33
N ILE A 48 -7.38 11.90 -2.80
CA ILE A 48 -5.93 11.69 -2.87
C ILE A 48 -5.35 11.68 -1.45
N ILE A 49 -4.26 10.95 -1.26
CA ILE A 49 -3.51 10.90 -0.01
C ILE A 49 -2.12 11.49 -0.24
N LEU A 50 -1.81 12.54 0.54
CA LEU A 50 -0.49 13.15 0.58
C LEU A 50 0.38 12.41 1.59
N GLY A 51 1.52 11.92 1.12
CA GLY A 51 2.51 11.21 1.89
C GLY A 51 3.58 12.14 2.46
N HIS A 52 4.21 11.73 3.55
CA HIS A 52 5.41 12.35 4.08
C HIS A 52 6.58 11.36 3.96
N ASN A 53 7.80 11.86 3.76
CA ASN A 53 8.99 11.01 3.57
C ASN A 53 9.41 10.19 4.80
N TYR A 54 8.89 10.55 5.99
CA TYR A 54 9.10 9.79 7.23
C TYR A 54 7.95 8.83 7.59
N MET A 55 7.06 8.51 6.65
CA MET A 55 6.04 7.48 6.88
C MET A 55 6.65 6.10 7.02
N GLU A 56 5.93 5.21 7.70
CA GLU A 56 6.27 3.80 7.75
C GLU A 56 6.42 3.24 6.31
N PRO A 57 7.44 2.40 6.01
CA PRO A 57 7.79 2.03 4.64
C PRO A 57 6.66 1.37 3.84
N ALA A 58 5.83 0.53 4.48
CA ALA A 58 4.71 -0.10 3.79
C ALA A 58 3.67 0.93 3.37
N LEU A 59 3.31 1.88 4.24
CA LEU A 59 2.43 2.99 3.88
C LEU A 59 3.03 3.85 2.77
N TYR A 60 4.28 4.29 2.92
CA TYR A 60 4.97 5.16 1.96
C TYR A 60 4.93 4.62 0.52
N ILE A 61 5.12 3.30 0.36
CA ILE A 61 5.16 2.66 -0.96
C ILE A 61 3.77 2.35 -1.51
N SER A 62 2.77 2.12 -0.65
CA SER A 62 1.49 1.52 -1.06
C SER A 62 0.31 2.48 -1.18
N VAL A 63 0.28 3.56 -0.38
CA VAL A 63 -0.94 4.39 -0.21
C VAL A 63 -0.85 5.80 -0.83
N PRO A 64 0.23 6.59 -0.63
CA PRO A 64 0.30 7.97 -1.11
C PRO A 64 0.28 8.10 -2.64
N ASP A 65 -0.48 9.09 -3.10
CA ASP A 65 -0.51 9.53 -4.50
C ASP A 65 0.67 10.45 -4.81
N ILE A 66 0.98 11.33 -3.85
CA ILE A 66 2.03 12.34 -3.92
C ILE A 66 2.85 12.26 -2.64
N VAL A 67 4.16 12.40 -2.76
CA VAL A 67 5.13 12.48 -1.66
C VAL A 67 6.05 13.65 -1.93
#